data_AF-A0A6H9HSJ4-F1
#
_entry.id   AF-A0A6H9HSJ4-F1
#
_cell.length_a   1.000
_cell.length_b   1.000
_cell.length_c   1.000
_cell.angle_alpha   90.00
_cell.angle_beta   90.00
_cell.angle_gamma   90.00
#
_symmetry.space_group_name_H-M   'P 1'
#
loop_
_entity.id
_entity.type
_entity.pdbx_description
1 polymer ?
#
loop_
_entity_poly.entity_id
_entity_poly.type
_entity_poly.pdbx_seq_one_letter_code
_entity_poly.pdbx_strand_id
1 'polypeptide(L)'
;MASAKCWRHRLQKPDRVALRHILVAALLLLGGAASAAASPPDGMARLEGFLERTRSMRAQFRQEVVNAEQQVVERSEGTLLLKRPGRFRWDYLRPYERVLIADGQRLWLYEADLAQVTVRPLTDALGETPAALLTGNRTILERFERVSTWTGEQLAWVKLRPRASDADFSSVAVAFAGERPAELVLEDRLGQQTHLYLTEVRLNAPVDDAAFTFKVPPGADVIREGGL
;
A
#
# COMPACT_ATOMS: atom_id res chain seq x y z
N MET A 1 99.64 1.53 -29.76
CA MET A 1 98.39 1.02 -30.37
C MET A 1 98.05 -0.27 -29.63
N ALA A 2 97.25 -0.16 -28.56
CA ALA A 2 95.79 -0.37 -28.50
C ALA A 2 95.48 -1.71 -27.82
N SER A 3 95.05 -1.61 -26.56
CA SER A 3 94.67 -2.68 -25.64
C SER A 3 93.20 -3.04 -25.88
N ALA A 4 92.87 -4.34 -25.98
CA ALA A 4 91.50 -4.81 -26.05
C ALA A 4 91.18 -5.66 -24.80
N LYS A 5 90.46 -5.04 -23.85
CA LYS A 5 89.86 -5.71 -22.68
C LYS A 5 88.50 -6.29 -23.09
N CYS A 6 88.40 -7.62 -23.17
CA CYS A 6 87.12 -8.32 -23.25
C CYS A 6 86.44 -8.39 -21.87
N TRP A 7 85.30 -7.70 -21.73
CA TRP A 7 84.43 -7.79 -20.55
C TRP A 7 83.47 -8.98 -20.68
N ARG A 8 83.49 -9.90 -19.72
CA ARG A 8 82.47 -10.95 -19.58
C ARG A 8 81.35 -10.42 -18.67
N HIS A 9 80.18 -10.10 -19.21
CA HIS A 9 78.98 -9.83 -18.43
C HIS A 9 78.48 -11.13 -17.79
N ARG A 10 78.54 -11.21 -16.46
CA ARG A 10 77.93 -12.26 -15.66
C ARG A 10 76.46 -11.89 -15.43
N LEU A 11 75.53 -12.59 -16.09
CA LEU A 11 74.09 -12.46 -15.83
C LEU A 11 73.79 -13.02 -14.43
N GLN A 12 73.38 -12.15 -13.51
CA GLN A 12 72.82 -12.54 -12.21
C GLN A 12 71.45 -13.16 -12.43
N LYS A 13 71.26 -14.39 -11.96
CA LYS A 13 69.94 -15.04 -11.94
C LYS A 13 69.13 -14.46 -10.78
N PRO A 14 67.85 -14.13 -10.98
CA PRO A 14 66.99 -13.64 -9.90
C PRO A 14 66.74 -14.73 -8.86
N ASP A 15 66.72 -14.33 -7.59
CA ASP A 15 66.55 -15.21 -6.43
C ASP A 15 65.15 -15.86 -6.42
N ARG A 16 65.12 -17.18 -6.28
CA ARG A 16 63.91 -18.02 -6.33
C ARG A 16 62.90 -17.78 -5.19
N VAL A 17 63.23 -16.94 -4.21
CA VAL A 17 62.41 -16.68 -3.02
C VAL A 17 61.30 -15.64 -3.30
N ALA A 18 61.52 -14.70 -4.22
CA ALA A 18 60.55 -13.66 -4.54
C ALA A 18 59.27 -14.19 -5.24
N LEU A 19 59.34 -15.39 -5.84
CA LEU A 19 58.23 -15.95 -6.62
C LEU A 19 57.14 -16.62 -5.76
N ARG A 20 57.45 -16.99 -4.51
CA ARG A 20 56.47 -17.64 -3.59
C ARG A 20 55.53 -16.65 -2.90
N HIS A 21 55.96 -15.41 -2.70
CA HIS A 21 55.14 -14.40 -2.01
C HIS A 21 54.13 -13.69 -2.90
N ILE A 22 54.28 -13.76 -4.23
CA ILE A 22 53.35 -13.11 -5.17
C ILE A 22 52.09 -13.97 -5.40
N LEU A 23 52.16 -15.29 -5.19
CA LEU A 23 51.01 -16.20 -5.38
C LEU A 23 50.00 -16.20 -4.22
N VAL A 24 50.38 -15.74 -3.02
CA VAL A 24 49.46 -15.66 -1.87
C VAL A 24 48.65 -14.36 -1.88
N ALA A 25 49.13 -13.30 -2.54
CA ALA A 25 48.42 -12.02 -2.63
C ALA A 25 47.31 -12.00 -3.72
N ALA A 26 47.33 -12.94 -4.68
CA ALA A 26 46.35 -12.98 -5.77
C ALA A 26 45.06 -13.78 -5.44
N LEU A 27 45.04 -14.53 -4.33
CA LEU A 27 43.88 -15.36 -3.97
C LEU A 27 42.88 -14.68 -3.00
N LEU A 28 43.15 -13.44 -2.56
CA LEU A 28 42.31 -12.70 -1.61
C LEU A 28 41.33 -11.70 -2.26
N LEU A 29 41.27 -11.63 -3.59
CA LEU A 29 40.43 -10.66 -4.31
C LEU A 29 39.14 -11.24 -4.92
N LEU A 30 38.79 -12.50 -4.60
CA LEU A 30 37.55 -13.16 -5.07
C LEU A 30 36.47 -13.28 -3.97
N GLY A 31 36.64 -12.58 -2.85
CA GLY A 31 35.70 -12.57 -1.73
C GLY A 31 34.46 -11.70 -2.01
N GLY A 32 33.48 -12.29 -2.70
CA GLY A 32 32.05 -11.99 -2.55
C GLY A 32 31.62 -10.54 -2.69
N ALA A 33 31.27 -10.14 -3.91
CA ALA A 33 30.17 -9.19 -4.08
C ALA A 33 28.90 -9.87 -3.56
N ALA A 34 28.68 -9.80 -2.25
CA ALA A 34 27.37 -10.02 -1.68
C ALA A 34 26.48 -8.97 -2.33
N SER A 35 25.71 -9.36 -3.34
CA SER A 35 24.54 -8.60 -3.74
C SER A 35 23.74 -8.42 -2.46
N ALA A 36 23.80 -7.22 -1.89
CA ALA A 36 22.83 -6.80 -0.92
C ALA A 36 21.49 -6.94 -1.64
N ALA A 37 20.79 -8.04 -1.39
CA ALA A 37 19.41 -8.16 -1.77
C ALA A 37 18.74 -6.98 -1.08
N ALA A 38 18.41 -5.94 -1.86
CA ALA A 38 17.69 -4.80 -1.34
C ALA A 38 16.47 -5.37 -0.64
N SER A 39 16.37 -5.16 0.67
CA SER A 39 15.19 -5.55 1.43
C SER A 39 13.97 -5.07 0.64
N PRO A 40 12.95 -5.92 0.43
CA PRO A 40 11.73 -5.49 -0.22
C PRO A 40 11.29 -4.16 0.39
N PRO A 41 11.00 -3.12 -0.42
CA PRO A 41 10.66 -1.81 0.11
C PRO A 41 9.64 -1.91 1.23
N ASP A 42 9.97 -1.26 2.34
CA ASP A 42 9.19 -1.22 3.56
C ASP A 42 7.71 -0.91 3.27
N GLY A 43 6.77 -1.53 3.99
CA GLY A 43 5.33 -1.36 3.74
C GLY A 43 4.90 0.11 3.78
N MET A 44 5.56 0.93 4.62
CA MET A 44 5.35 2.37 4.65
C MET A 44 5.73 3.04 3.32
N ALA A 45 6.89 2.70 2.75
CA ALA A 45 7.34 3.24 1.46
C ALA A 45 6.40 2.81 0.31
N ARG A 46 5.79 1.61 0.41
CA ARG A 46 4.75 1.17 -0.53
C ARG A 46 3.49 2.01 -0.42
N LEU A 47 3.02 2.28 0.79
CA LEU A 47 1.86 3.12 1.03
C LEU A 47 2.07 4.55 0.54
N GLU A 48 3.21 5.18 0.87
CA GLU A 48 3.55 6.53 0.39
C GLU A 48 3.59 6.57 -1.14
N GLY A 49 4.29 5.61 -1.75
CA GLY A 49 4.38 5.51 -3.20
C GLY A 49 3.02 5.31 -3.87
N PHE A 50 2.14 4.50 -3.27
CA PHE A 50 0.77 4.30 -3.74
C PHE A 50 -0.03 5.60 -3.71
N LEU A 51 0.00 6.33 -2.59
CA LEU A 51 -0.74 7.60 -2.43
C LEU A 51 -0.22 8.70 -3.38
N GLU A 52 1.07 8.69 -3.70
CA GLU A 52 1.72 9.67 -4.58
C GLU A 52 1.52 9.39 -6.07
N ARG A 53 1.68 8.13 -6.48
CA ARG A 53 1.77 7.75 -7.91
C ARG A 53 0.45 7.27 -8.50
N THR A 54 -0.53 6.93 -7.67
CA THR A 54 -1.82 6.41 -8.14
C THR A 54 -2.82 7.55 -8.35
N ARG A 55 -3.23 7.80 -9.59
CA ARG A 55 -4.29 8.75 -9.96
C ARG A 55 -5.65 8.08 -10.07
N SER A 56 -5.69 6.82 -10.48
CA SER A 56 -6.90 6.02 -10.50
C SER A 56 -6.62 4.57 -10.10
N MET A 57 -7.64 3.88 -9.63
CA MET A 57 -7.58 2.45 -9.36
C MET A 57 -8.95 1.83 -9.61
N ARG A 58 -8.95 0.58 -10.07
CA ARG A 58 -10.11 -0.31 -9.99
C ARG A 58 -9.70 -1.62 -9.34
N ALA A 59 -10.58 -2.20 -8.55
CA ALA A 59 -10.38 -3.48 -7.89
C ALA A 59 -11.73 -4.17 -7.64
N GLN A 60 -11.70 -5.48 -7.45
CA GLN A 60 -12.75 -6.21 -6.75
C GLN A 60 -12.35 -6.34 -5.28
N PHE A 61 -13.34 -6.43 -4.39
CA PHE A 61 -13.08 -6.66 -2.98
C PHE A 61 -13.95 -7.75 -2.39
N ARG A 62 -13.40 -8.41 -1.36
CA ARG A 62 -14.15 -9.18 -0.36
C ARG A 62 -13.84 -8.58 1.00
N GLN A 63 -14.89 -8.29 1.76
CA GLN A 63 -14.81 -7.78 3.11
C GLN A 63 -15.30 -8.85 4.08
N GLU A 64 -14.60 -9.03 5.18
CA GLU A 64 -15.03 -9.85 6.31
C GLU A 64 -14.98 -9.03 7.59
N VAL A 65 -16.07 -9.04 8.36
CA VAL A 65 -16.11 -8.46 9.70
C VAL A 65 -15.96 -9.60 10.69
N VAL A 66 -14.96 -9.49 11.55
CA VAL A 66 -14.56 -10.48 12.55
C VAL A 66 -14.76 -9.86 13.92
N ASN A 67 -15.53 -10.51 14.80
CA ASN A 67 -15.76 -10.03 16.16
C ASN A 67 -14.54 -10.27 17.08
N ALA A 68 -14.62 -9.81 18.32
CA ALA A 68 -13.55 -9.99 19.31
C ALA A 68 -13.25 -11.47 19.60
N GLU A 69 -14.23 -12.36 19.41
CA GLU A 69 -14.12 -13.81 19.54
C GLU A 69 -13.49 -14.50 18.31
N GLN A 70 -12.98 -13.73 17.34
CA GLN A 70 -12.36 -14.23 16.11
C GLN A 70 -13.31 -15.01 15.19
N GLN A 71 -14.61 -14.68 15.26
CA GLN A 71 -15.64 -15.26 14.41
C GLN A 71 -16.02 -14.27 13.30
N VAL A 72 -16.12 -14.77 12.06
CA VAL A 72 -16.65 -13.98 10.94
C VAL A 72 -18.15 -13.80 11.14
N VAL A 73 -18.57 -12.56 11.38
CA VAL A 73 -19.98 -12.19 11.62
C VAL A 73 -20.65 -11.59 10.39
N GLU A 74 -19.87 -11.02 9.46
CA GLU A 74 -20.38 -10.48 8.20
C GLU A 74 -19.38 -10.76 7.07
N ARG A 75 -19.92 -11.01 5.87
CA ARG A 75 -19.14 -11.06 4.63
C ARG A 75 -19.84 -10.24 3.57
N SER A 76 -19.07 -9.42 2.88
CA SER A 76 -19.58 -8.56 1.83
C SER A 76 -18.61 -8.52 0.64
N GLU A 77 -19.12 -8.35 -0.57
CA GLU A 77 -18.28 -8.38 -1.78
C GLU A 77 -18.73 -7.34 -2.79
N GLY A 78 -17.81 -6.92 -3.65
CA GLY A 78 -18.15 -5.94 -4.67
C GLY A 78 -16.96 -5.34 -5.42
N THR A 79 -17.15 -4.11 -5.89
CA THR A 79 -16.13 -3.38 -6.67
C THR A 79 -15.76 -2.04 -6.07
N LEU A 80 -14.51 -1.65 -6.28
CA LEU A 80 -13.93 -0.39 -5.89
C LEU A 80 -13.41 0.36 -7.12
N LEU A 81 -13.83 1.61 -7.27
CA LEU A 81 -13.23 2.59 -8.17
C LEU A 81 -12.67 3.78 -7.38
N LEU A 82 -11.52 4.26 -7.81
CA LEU A 82 -10.85 5.42 -7.23
C LEU A 82 -10.38 6.33 -8.36
N LYS A 83 -10.58 7.63 -8.20
CA LYS A 83 -9.99 8.68 -9.05
C LYS A 83 -9.64 9.89 -8.19
N ARG A 84 -8.35 10.14 -8.03
CA ARG A 84 -7.87 11.30 -7.27
C ARG A 84 -8.06 12.60 -8.07
N PRO A 85 -8.30 13.73 -7.38
CA PRO A 85 -8.52 13.86 -5.94
C PRO A 85 -9.97 13.54 -5.53
N GLY A 86 -10.15 12.95 -4.35
CA GLY A 86 -11.42 12.93 -3.62
C GLY A 86 -12.59 12.13 -4.21
N ARG A 87 -12.43 11.46 -5.36
CA ARG A 87 -13.50 10.65 -5.95
C ARG A 87 -13.25 9.17 -5.77
N PHE A 88 -14.25 8.48 -5.25
CA PHE A 88 -14.25 7.03 -5.17
C PHE A 88 -15.67 6.50 -5.26
N ARG A 89 -15.79 5.22 -5.60
CA ARG A 89 -17.05 4.49 -5.63
C ARG A 89 -16.84 3.08 -5.10
N TRP A 90 -17.68 2.70 -4.15
CA TRP A 90 -17.77 1.36 -3.59
C TRP A 90 -19.14 0.81 -3.91
N ASP A 91 -19.20 -0.27 -4.67
CA ASP A 91 -20.44 -0.99 -4.94
C ASP A 91 -20.39 -2.29 -4.17
N TYR A 92 -21.17 -2.40 -3.09
CA TYR A 92 -21.44 -3.65 -2.40
C TYR A 92 -22.53 -4.38 -3.17
N LEU A 93 -22.21 -5.57 -3.66
CA LEU A 93 -23.09 -6.40 -4.49
C LEU A 93 -23.73 -7.54 -3.70
N ARG A 94 -23.11 -7.94 -2.59
CA ARG A 94 -23.59 -9.02 -1.71
C ARG A 94 -23.27 -8.71 -0.24
N PRO A 95 -24.13 -9.16 0.70
CA PRO A 95 -25.45 -9.75 0.49
C PRO A 95 -26.52 -8.70 0.16
N TYR A 96 -26.29 -7.44 0.54
CA TYR A 96 -27.20 -6.32 0.34
C TYR A 96 -26.57 -5.31 -0.62
N GLU A 97 -27.37 -4.78 -1.54
CA GLU A 97 -26.91 -3.79 -2.50
C GLU A 97 -26.75 -2.43 -1.83
N ARG A 98 -25.51 -1.96 -1.74
CA ARG A 98 -25.17 -0.64 -1.19
C ARG A 98 -24.16 0.05 -2.06
N VAL A 99 -24.31 1.36 -2.23
CA VAL A 99 -23.40 2.16 -3.04
C VAL A 99 -22.88 3.32 -2.23
N LEU A 100 -21.56 3.42 -2.09
CA LEU A 100 -20.88 4.57 -1.50
C LEU A 100 -20.15 5.33 -2.61
N ILE A 101 -20.54 6.57 -2.87
CA ILE A 101 -19.91 7.42 -3.89
C ILE A 101 -19.43 8.71 -3.25
N ALA A 102 -18.14 8.99 -3.40
CA ALA A 102 -17.59 10.32 -3.18
C ALA A 102 -17.46 11.05 -4.51
N ASP A 103 -18.12 12.20 -4.64
CA ASP A 103 -18.09 13.05 -5.84
C ASP A 103 -16.94 14.09 -5.82
N GLY A 104 -16.16 14.11 -4.73
CA GLY A 104 -15.10 15.09 -4.46
C GLY A 104 -15.50 16.17 -3.44
N GLN A 105 -16.78 16.27 -3.09
CA GLN A 105 -17.30 17.21 -2.09
C GLN A 105 -18.15 16.50 -1.03
N ARG A 106 -18.98 15.55 -1.46
CA ARG A 106 -19.94 14.82 -0.63
C ARG A 106 -19.71 13.33 -0.75
N LEU A 107 -20.03 12.63 0.34
CA LEU A 107 -20.26 11.20 0.34
C LEU A 107 -21.76 10.94 0.20
N TRP A 108 -22.12 10.09 -0.74
CA TRP A 108 -23.45 9.56 -0.97
C TRP A 108 -23.44 8.08 -0.58
N LEU A 109 -24.25 7.70 0.39
CA LEU A 109 -24.52 6.32 0.74
C LEU A 109 -25.94 5.98 0.29
N TYR A 110 -26.09 5.00 -0.59
CA TYR A 110 -27.38 4.48 -0.99
C TYR A 110 -27.53 3.04 -0.53
N GLU A 111 -28.63 2.76 0.16
CA GLU A 111 -29.03 1.42 0.59
C GLU A 111 -30.30 1.04 -0.17
N ALA A 112 -30.16 0.08 -1.10
CA ALA A 112 -31.23 -0.23 -2.06
C ALA A 112 -32.48 -0.80 -1.38
N ASP A 113 -32.28 -1.70 -0.42
CA ASP A 113 -33.37 -2.37 0.31
C ASP A 113 -34.21 -1.42 1.16
N LEU A 114 -33.58 -0.34 1.65
CA LEU A 114 -34.26 0.71 2.42
C LEU A 114 -34.81 1.82 1.52
N ALA A 115 -34.46 1.81 0.24
CA ALA A 115 -34.65 2.94 -0.66
C ALA A 115 -34.20 4.26 0.00
N GLN A 116 -33.03 4.27 0.64
CA GLN A 116 -32.56 5.42 1.42
C GLN A 116 -31.21 5.92 0.90
N VAL A 117 -31.09 7.24 0.80
CA VAL A 117 -29.86 7.95 0.46
C VAL A 117 -29.44 8.82 1.63
N THR A 118 -28.28 8.55 2.21
CA THR A 118 -27.64 9.41 3.20
C THR A 118 -26.55 10.25 2.53
N VAL A 119 -26.56 11.55 2.77
CA VAL A 119 -25.61 12.51 2.20
C VAL A 119 -24.85 13.20 3.32
N ARG A 120 -23.51 13.14 3.26
CA ARG A 120 -22.61 13.76 4.24
C ARG A 120 -21.50 14.56 3.55
N PRO A 121 -20.94 15.60 4.20
CA PRO A 121 -19.68 16.20 3.76
C PRO A 121 -18.58 15.14 3.71
N LEU A 122 -17.76 15.14 2.64
CA LEU A 122 -16.69 14.15 2.49
C LEU A 122 -15.64 14.27 3.61
N THR A 123 -15.41 15.47 4.15
CA THR A 123 -14.46 15.71 5.24
C THR A 123 -14.76 14.90 6.50
N ASP A 124 -16.05 14.69 6.76
CA ASP A 124 -16.53 14.09 8.00
C ASP A 124 -16.52 12.55 7.86
N ALA A 125 -16.85 12.04 6.67
CA ALA A 125 -17.00 10.62 6.41
C ALA A 125 -15.68 9.85 6.16
N LEU A 126 -14.55 10.55 5.94
CA LEU A 126 -13.25 9.90 5.75
C LEU A 126 -12.69 9.25 7.04
N GLY A 127 -13.28 9.49 8.21
CA GLY A 127 -12.85 8.85 9.47
C GLY A 127 -13.34 7.41 9.65
N GLU A 128 -14.42 7.03 8.97
CA GLU A 128 -15.26 5.89 9.39
C GLU A 128 -15.08 4.62 8.54
N THR A 129 -14.22 4.64 7.52
CA THR A 129 -14.09 3.50 6.59
C THR A 129 -12.65 3.05 6.39
N PRO A 130 -12.36 1.74 6.32
CA PRO A 130 -11.04 1.23 5.90
C PRO A 130 -10.61 1.77 4.52
N ALA A 131 -11.61 2.04 3.68
CA ALA A 131 -11.47 2.66 2.37
C ALA A 131 -10.77 4.02 2.40
N ALA A 132 -10.97 4.82 3.45
CA ALA A 132 -10.47 6.19 3.52
C ALA A 132 -8.95 6.28 3.37
N LEU A 133 -8.20 5.30 3.89
CA LEU A 133 -6.75 5.24 3.73
C LEU A 133 -6.33 4.97 2.28
N LEU A 134 -7.13 4.22 1.52
CA LEU A 134 -6.89 3.98 0.09
C LEU A 134 -7.34 5.12 -0.79
N THR A 135 -8.43 5.80 -0.42
CA THR A 135 -9.08 6.82 -1.25
C THR A 135 -8.55 8.23 -1.00
N GLY A 136 -7.86 8.44 0.12
CA GLY A 136 -7.16 9.67 0.46
C GLY A 136 -5.95 10.00 -0.43
N ASN A 137 -5.38 11.17 -0.20
CA ASN A 137 -4.12 11.65 -0.77
C ASN A 137 -2.98 11.47 0.26
N ARG A 138 -1.75 11.92 -0.05
CA ARG A 138 -0.62 11.80 0.89
C ARG A 138 -0.86 12.52 2.23
N THR A 139 -1.58 13.64 2.25
CA THR A 139 -1.82 14.41 3.48
C THR A 139 -2.66 13.64 4.50
N ILE A 140 -3.39 12.58 4.09
CA ILE A 140 -4.09 11.71 5.03
C ILE A 140 -3.13 11.10 6.06
N LEU A 141 -1.88 10.82 5.67
CA LEU A 141 -0.88 10.19 6.53
C LEU A 141 -0.48 11.08 7.72
N GLU A 142 -0.68 12.39 7.65
CA GLU A 142 -0.42 13.31 8.76
C GLU A 142 -1.30 13.02 9.98
N ARG A 143 -2.50 12.45 9.73
CA ARG A 143 -3.45 12.04 10.78
C ARG A 143 -3.07 10.73 11.47
N PHE A 144 -2.02 10.07 11.00
CA PHE A 144 -1.59 8.78 11.49
C PHE A 144 -0.16 8.81 12.00
N GLU A 145 0.16 7.83 12.81
CA GLU A 145 1.52 7.47 13.12
C GLU A 145 1.77 6.00 12.83
N ARG A 146 3.00 5.74 12.39
CA ARG A 146 3.46 4.39 12.07
C ARG A 146 3.70 3.61 13.36
N VAL A 147 3.03 2.46 13.48
CA VAL A 147 3.20 1.52 14.58
C VAL A 147 4.31 0.54 14.26
N SER A 148 4.20 -0.14 13.12
CA SER A 148 5.15 -1.17 12.71
C SER A 148 5.09 -1.41 11.21
N THR A 149 6.12 -2.07 10.69
CA THR A 149 6.14 -2.64 9.35
C THR A 149 6.77 -4.03 9.39
N TRP A 150 6.32 -4.90 8.50
CA TRP A 150 6.81 -6.27 8.42
C TRP A 150 6.63 -6.83 7.01
N THR A 151 7.20 -8.00 6.77
CA THR A 151 6.99 -8.76 5.53
C THR A 151 6.52 -10.17 5.87
N GLY A 152 5.61 -10.72 5.08
CA GLY A 152 5.05 -12.06 5.27
C GLY A 152 4.22 -12.45 4.06
N GLU A 153 4.26 -13.73 3.67
CA GLU A 153 3.47 -14.25 2.53
C GLU A 153 3.65 -13.45 1.23
N GLN A 154 4.86 -12.97 0.96
CA GLN A 154 5.19 -12.10 -0.20
C GLN A 154 4.53 -10.71 -0.18
N LEU A 155 3.94 -10.32 0.95
CA LEU A 155 3.35 -9.01 1.19
C LEU A 155 4.27 -8.13 2.06
N ALA A 156 4.30 -6.84 1.74
CA ALA A 156 4.90 -5.80 2.57
C ALA A 156 3.80 -5.06 3.33
N TRP A 157 3.89 -5.05 4.65
CA TRP A 157 2.85 -4.54 5.53
C TRP A 157 3.27 -3.27 6.27
N VAL A 158 2.30 -2.40 6.52
CA VAL A 158 2.42 -1.26 7.43
C VAL A 158 1.20 -1.20 8.33
N LYS A 159 1.40 -1.06 9.64
CA LYS A 159 0.35 -0.77 10.63
C LYS A 159 0.47 0.68 11.09
N LEU A 160 -0.65 1.38 11.07
CA LEU A 160 -0.81 2.77 11.46
C LEU A 160 -1.84 2.85 12.60
N ARG A 161 -1.71 3.87 13.45
CA ARG A 161 -2.76 4.25 14.41
C ARG A 161 -3.14 5.71 14.19
N PRO A 162 -4.42 6.08 14.37
CA PRO A 162 -4.84 7.46 14.29
C PRO A 162 -4.20 8.26 15.45
N ARG A 163 -3.84 9.51 15.17
CA ARG A 163 -3.37 10.46 16.20
C ARG A 163 -4.51 11.01 17.05
N ALA A 164 -5.70 11.10 16.45
CA ALA A 164 -6.90 11.60 17.09
C ALA A 164 -7.42 10.55 18.08
N SER A 165 -7.60 10.95 19.35
CA SER A 165 -8.01 10.04 20.42
C SER A 165 -9.48 9.61 20.33
N ASP A 166 -10.28 10.38 19.61
CA ASP A 166 -11.72 10.21 19.34
C ASP A 166 -12.00 9.43 18.06
N ALA A 167 -10.99 8.90 17.38
CA ALA A 167 -11.21 8.01 16.24
C ALA A 167 -11.95 6.73 16.67
N ASP A 168 -12.90 6.29 15.84
CA ASP A 168 -13.72 5.09 16.05
C ASP A 168 -12.94 3.78 15.94
N PHE A 169 -11.69 3.85 15.47
CA PHE A 169 -10.82 2.70 15.31
C PHE A 169 -9.47 2.86 16.02
N SER A 170 -8.88 1.75 16.43
CA SER A 170 -7.62 1.68 17.16
C SER A 170 -6.42 1.59 16.21
N SER A 171 -6.57 0.91 15.07
CA SER A 171 -5.50 0.79 14.08
C SER A 171 -5.99 0.42 12.69
N VAL A 172 -5.12 0.66 11.70
CA VAL A 172 -5.28 0.19 10.32
C VAL A 172 -3.97 -0.39 9.82
N ALA A 173 -4.02 -1.58 9.23
CA ALA A 173 -2.90 -2.21 8.55
C ALA A 173 -3.18 -2.30 7.04
N VAL A 174 -2.15 -2.10 6.22
CA VAL A 174 -2.23 -2.23 4.76
C VAL A 174 -1.10 -3.13 4.26
N ALA A 175 -1.46 -4.10 3.44
CA ALA A 175 -0.54 -5.02 2.79
C ALA A 175 -0.39 -4.69 1.30
N PHE A 176 0.84 -4.80 0.79
CA PHE A 176 1.15 -4.58 -0.61
C PHE A 176 1.80 -5.80 -1.26
N ALA A 177 1.25 -6.21 -2.41
CA ALA A 177 1.86 -7.16 -3.34
C ALA A 177 2.59 -6.36 -4.44
N GLY A 178 3.89 -6.12 -4.24
CA GLY A 178 4.64 -5.18 -5.07
C GLY A 178 4.18 -3.74 -4.82
N GLU A 179 3.60 -3.09 -5.83
CA GLU A 179 3.01 -1.73 -5.68
C GLU A 179 1.49 -1.74 -5.50
N ARG A 180 0.85 -2.91 -5.56
CA ARG A 180 -0.61 -3.02 -5.50
C ARG A 180 -1.05 -3.28 -4.06
N PRO A 181 -2.02 -2.53 -3.52
CA PRO A 181 -2.64 -2.89 -2.25
C PRO A 181 -3.35 -4.24 -2.42
N ALA A 182 -3.18 -5.13 -1.43
CA ALA A 182 -3.67 -6.50 -1.47
C ALA A 182 -4.66 -6.77 -0.33
N GLU A 183 -4.38 -6.24 0.87
CA GLU A 183 -5.24 -6.41 2.03
C GLU A 183 -5.21 -5.15 2.91
N LEU A 184 -6.34 -4.88 3.56
CA LEU A 184 -6.44 -3.92 4.63
C LEU A 184 -7.12 -4.57 5.83
N VAL A 185 -6.66 -4.21 7.01
CA VAL A 185 -7.25 -4.67 8.27
C VAL A 185 -7.48 -3.44 9.13
N LEU A 186 -8.74 -3.12 9.40
CA LEU A 186 -9.12 -2.08 10.36
C LEU A 186 -9.54 -2.74 11.66
N GLU A 187 -8.97 -2.31 12.77
CA GLU A 187 -9.31 -2.80 14.11
C GLU A 187 -10.02 -1.66 14.85
N ASP A 188 -11.25 -1.90 15.29
CA ASP A 188 -12.01 -0.91 16.06
C ASP A 188 -11.51 -0.80 17.52
N ARG A 189 -12.21 -0.04 18.37
CA ARG A 189 -11.86 0.07 19.80
C ARG A 189 -12.37 -1.08 20.67
N LEU A 190 -13.28 -1.88 20.15
CA LEU A 190 -13.91 -3.01 20.81
C LEU A 190 -13.25 -4.34 20.43
N GLY A 191 -12.26 -4.32 19.54
CA GLY A 191 -11.54 -5.49 19.04
C GLY A 191 -12.18 -6.15 17.83
N GLN A 192 -13.22 -5.55 17.23
CA GLN A 192 -13.74 -5.98 15.94
C GLN A 192 -12.74 -5.64 14.84
N GLN A 193 -12.53 -6.58 13.93
CA GLN A 193 -11.65 -6.42 12.79
C GLN A 193 -12.46 -6.44 11.49
N THR A 194 -12.22 -5.47 10.62
CA THR A 194 -12.70 -5.49 9.25
C THR A 194 -11.52 -5.80 8.33
N HIS A 195 -11.54 -7.00 7.74
CA HIS A 195 -10.60 -7.41 6.71
C HIS A 195 -11.15 -7.04 5.34
N LEU A 196 -10.31 -6.44 4.50
CA LEU A 196 -10.64 -6.10 3.12
C LEU A 196 -9.59 -6.65 2.19
N TYR A 197 -9.95 -7.70 1.46
CA TYR A 197 -9.13 -8.35 0.46
C TYR A 197 -9.38 -7.74 -0.90
N LEU A 198 -8.32 -7.30 -1.58
CA LEU A 198 -8.39 -6.71 -2.91
C LEU A 198 -7.86 -7.66 -3.98
N THR A 199 -8.63 -7.80 -5.05
CA THR A 199 -8.28 -8.62 -6.22
C THR A 199 -8.50 -7.83 -7.50
N GLU A 200 -7.95 -8.32 -8.63
CA GLU A 200 -8.07 -7.65 -9.94
C GLU A 200 -7.63 -6.17 -9.92
N VAL A 201 -6.66 -5.84 -9.06
CA VAL A 201 -6.19 -4.46 -8.86
C VAL A 201 -5.49 -3.94 -10.12
N ARG A 202 -6.04 -2.88 -10.70
CA ARG A 202 -5.42 -2.14 -11.82
C ARG A 202 -5.22 -0.68 -11.42
N LEU A 203 -3.95 -0.29 -11.30
CA LEU A 203 -3.55 1.08 -11.00
C LEU A 203 -3.47 1.91 -12.29
N ASN A 204 -3.82 3.19 -12.19
CA ASN A 204 -3.73 4.18 -13.27
C ASN A 204 -4.46 3.81 -14.57
N ALA A 205 -5.39 2.86 -14.52
CA ALA A 205 -6.27 2.56 -15.63
C ALA A 205 -7.32 3.68 -15.78
N PRO A 206 -7.75 4.04 -17.02
CA PRO A 206 -8.77 5.06 -17.22
C PRO A 206 -10.06 4.75 -16.45
N VAL A 207 -10.64 5.75 -15.79
CA VAL A 207 -11.95 5.65 -15.13
C VAL A 207 -12.78 6.85 -15.56
N ASP A 208 -13.98 6.58 -16.04
CA ASP A 208 -14.95 7.60 -16.46
C ASP A 208 -15.38 8.45 -15.26
N ASP A 209 -15.47 9.76 -15.45
CA ASP A 209 -15.95 10.67 -14.41
C ASP A 209 -17.44 10.46 -14.09
N ALA A 210 -18.22 9.96 -15.05
CA ALA A 210 -19.62 9.60 -14.84
C ALA A 210 -19.81 8.53 -13.75
N ALA A 211 -18.80 7.70 -13.49
CA ALA A 211 -18.86 6.68 -12.44
C ALA A 211 -19.02 7.28 -11.03
N PHE A 212 -18.59 8.53 -10.82
CA PHE A 212 -18.62 9.22 -9.53
C PHE A 212 -19.78 10.20 -9.40
N THR A 213 -20.70 10.21 -10.36
CA THR A 213 -21.93 11.00 -10.28
C THR A 213 -23.06 10.13 -9.74
N PHE A 214 -23.62 10.50 -8.59
CA PHE A 214 -24.79 9.82 -8.04
C PHE A 214 -26.09 10.48 -8.51
N LYS A 215 -27.05 9.65 -8.92
CA LYS A 215 -28.42 10.07 -9.23
C LYS A 215 -29.35 9.38 -8.25
N VAL A 216 -30.06 10.17 -7.45
CA VAL A 216 -31.03 9.66 -6.47
C VAL A 216 -32.11 8.86 -7.19
N PRO A 217 -32.32 7.57 -6.86
CA PRO A 217 -33.39 6.77 -7.45
C PRO A 217 -34.77 7.35 -7.13
N PRO A 218 -35.75 7.25 -8.04
CA PRO A 218 -37.12 7.69 -7.78
C PRO A 218 -37.69 7.00 -6.53
N GLY A 219 -38.31 7.79 -5.65
CA GLY A 219 -38.93 7.29 -4.42
C GLY A 219 -37.97 7.00 -3.28
N ALA A 220 -36.67 7.22 -3.44
CA ALA A 220 -35.73 7.08 -2.34
C ALA A 220 -35.86 8.25 -1.34
N ASP A 221 -35.85 7.93 -0.05
CA ASP A 221 -35.76 8.93 1.02
C ASP A 221 -34.34 9.51 1.07
N VAL A 222 -34.22 10.83 1.32
CA VAL A 222 -32.93 11.52 1.29
C VAL A 222 -32.66 12.18 2.64
N ILE A 223 -31.74 11.60 3.39
CA ILE A 223 -31.27 12.10 4.67
C ILE A 223 -29.98 12.90 4.46
N ARG A 224 -29.91 14.10 5.01
CA ARG A 224 -28.72 14.96 4.96
C ARG A 224 -28.21 15.16 6.37
N GLU A 225 -26.98 14.75 6.61
CA GLU A 225 -26.31 14.96 7.89
C GLU A 225 -25.22 16.02 7.72
N GLY A 226 -25.08 16.90 8.73
CA GLY A 226 -24.09 17.98 8.70
C GLY A 226 -24.51 19.23 7.92
N GLY A 227 -25.82 19.49 7.75
CA GLY A 227 -26.32 20.71 7.10
C GLY A 227 -27.54 21.34 7.77
N LEU A 228 -27.32 22.52 8.35
CA LEU A 228 -28.22 23.68 8.12
C LEU A 228 -28.04 24.16 6.68
#